data_AF-A0A944ZNX1-F1
#
_entry.id   AF-A0A944ZNX1-F1
#
_cell.length_a   1.000
_cell.length_b   1.000
_cell.length_c   1.000
_cell.angle_alpha   90.00
_cell.angle_beta   90.00
_cell.angle_gamma   90.00
#
_symmetry.space_group_name_H-M   'P 1'
#
loop_
_entity.id
_entity.type
_entity.pdbx_description
1 polymer ?
#
loop_
_entity_poly.entity_id
_entity_poly.type
_entity_poly.pdbx_seq_one_letter_code
_entity_poly.pdbx_strand_id
1 'polypeptide(L)'
;MKISGSGPVRPGTSRPGKKVGSSDEKFSVEKTEESTAASSAVSAGPVSSVDSLLALQEVPDATSGRSKGIMRAEDMLDHLDDIRLGLLMGAIPISKLTSLVQVVKDQRDQVDDPRLASVLDEIEVRAAVELAKLGHYN
;
A
#
# COMPACT_ATOMS: atom_id res chain seq x y z
N MET A 1 -28.71 -31.45 -14.47
CA MET A 1 -28.74 -32.20 -13.19
C MET A 1 -28.45 -31.22 -12.08
N LYS A 2 -29.40 -31.03 -11.15
CA LYS A 2 -29.26 -30.15 -9.98
C LYS A 2 -28.98 -31.04 -8.76
N ILE A 3 -27.86 -30.79 -8.08
CA ILE A 3 -27.60 -31.35 -6.75
C ILE A 3 -27.61 -30.18 -5.77
N SER A 4 -28.58 -30.16 -4.87
CA SER A 4 -28.66 -29.23 -3.76
C SER A 4 -28.47 -30.00 -2.46
N GLY A 5 -27.68 -29.45 -1.54
CA GLY A 5 -27.93 -29.59 -0.11
C GLY A 5 -26.81 -30.20 0.73
N SER A 6 -26.07 -29.33 1.42
CA SER A 6 -25.67 -29.46 2.84
C SER A 6 -25.06 -28.09 3.21
N GLY A 7 -25.77 -27.15 3.81
CA GLY A 7 -26.31 -27.15 5.17
C GLY A 7 -25.42 -26.24 6.03
N PRO A 8 -25.84 -25.03 6.45
CA PRO A 8 -24.96 -24.12 7.18
C PRO A 8 -24.74 -24.57 8.63
N VAL A 9 -23.47 -24.57 9.05
CA VAL A 9 -23.04 -24.87 10.43
C VAL A 9 -23.54 -23.75 11.35
N ARG A 10 -24.32 -24.12 12.38
CA ARG A 10 -24.79 -23.18 13.41
C ARG A 10 -23.75 -22.97 14.51
N PRO A 11 -23.70 -21.76 15.10
CA PRO A 11 -22.67 -21.35 16.05
C PRO A 11 -22.89 -21.92 17.46
N GLY A 12 -21.78 -22.14 18.17
CA GLY A 12 -21.75 -22.57 19.57
C GLY A 12 -22.29 -21.50 20.52
N THR A 13 -23.08 -21.98 21.48
CA THR A 13 -23.74 -21.24 22.56
C THR A 13 -22.77 -21.02 23.72
N SER A 14 -22.58 -19.77 24.16
CA SER A 14 -22.16 -19.45 25.54
C SER A 14 -23.16 -18.47 26.16
N ARG A 15 -23.47 -18.69 27.44
CA ARG A 15 -24.48 -17.99 28.27
C ARG A 15 -23.75 -17.33 29.46
N PRO A 16 -24.41 -16.47 30.27
CA PRO A 16 -24.41 -15.02 30.16
C PRO A 16 -23.64 -14.32 31.31
N GLY A 17 -23.03 -13.17 31.03
CA GLY A 17 -22.37 -12.31 32.03
C GLY A 17 -23.13 -10.99 32.27
N LYS A 18 -23.80 -10.92 33.42
CA LYS A 18 -24.12 -9.77 34.30
C LYS A 18 -24.43 -8.38 33.68
N LYS A 19 -25.69 -7.94 33.88
CA LYS A 19 -26.16 -6.54 33.80
C LYS A 19 -25.66 -5.72 34.98
N VAL A 20 -25.12 -4.51 34.72
CA VAL A 20 -25.20 -3.23 35.48
C VAL A 20 -24.66 -2.19 34.48
N GLY A 21 -25.20 -1.01 34.23
CA GLY A 21 -26.28 -0.22 34.79
C GLY A 21 -26.49 0.98 33.86
N SER A 22 -27.62 1.62 34.04
CA SER A 22 -28.10 2.79 33.32
C SER A 22 -27.15 3.99 33.41
N SER A 23 -26.97 4.71 32.31
CA SER A 23 -27.19 6.16 32.27
C SER A 23 -27.12 6.68 30.82
N ASP A 24 -28.24 7.26 30.38
CA ASP A 24 -28.33 8.22 29.29
C ASP A 24 -27.24 9.29 29.46
N GLU A 25 -26.30 9.39 28.54
CA GLU A 25 -25.54 10.64 28.35
C GLU A 25 -25.94 11.24 27.00
N LYS A 26 -27.04 11.98 27.05
CA LYS A 26 -27.39 12.95 26.03
C LYS A 26 -26.41 14.10 26.16
N PHE A 27 -25.63 14.33 25.11
CA PHE A 27 -24.76 15.48 24.97
C PHE A 27 -25.58 16.78 25.17
N SER A 28 -25.24 17.54 26.22
CA SER A 28 -25.83 18.85 26.52
C SER A 28 -24.71 19.88 26.56
N VAL A 29 -24.77 20.86 25.67
CA VAL A 29 -24.02 22.11 25.80
C VAL A 29 -25.04 23.20 26.07
N GLU A 30 -25.05 23.64 27.32
CA GLU A 30 -25.88 24.73 27.80
C GLU A 30 -25.26 26.08 27.36
N LYS A 31 -26.00 26.75 26.48
CA LYS A 31 -26.21 28.20 26.38
C LYS A 31 -25.15 29.14 26.98
N THR A 32 -24.51 29.93 26.12
CA THR A 32 -24.07 31.28 26.46
C THR A 32 -24.81 32.24 25.54
N GLU A 33 -25.76 33.00 26.10
CA GLU A 33 -26.33 34.18 25.45
C GLU A 33 -25.43 35.37 25.74
N GLU A 34 -25.03 36.13 24.72
CA GLU A 34 -24.94 37.58 24.80
C GLU A 34 -24.88 38.25 23.40
N SER A 35 -25.92 39.04 23.13
CA SER A 35 -25.98 40.34 22.45
C SER A 35 -25.25 40.63 21.11
N THR A 36 -26.11 40.96 20.12
CA THR A 36 -26.02 42.07 19.14
C THR A 36 -24.88 42.21 18.11
N ALA A 37 -25.33 42.09 16.85
CA ALA A 37 -25.09 42.97 15.69
C ALA A 37 -23.74 42.96 14.95
N ALA A 38 -23.88 42.67 13.65
CA ALA A 38 -23.08 43.07 12.50
C ALA A 38 -21.63 42.54 12.39
N SER A 39 -21.40 41.66 11.41
CA SER A 39 -20.46 41.88 10.30
C SER A 39 -20.32 40.61 9.47
N SER A 40 -20.35 40.78 8.16
CA SER A 40 -20.18 39.74 7.15
C SER A 40 -18.90 38.90 7.35
N ALA A 41 -19.09 37.60 7.52
CA ALA A 41 -18.21 36.57 6.98
C ALA A 41 -19.09 35.34 6.77
N VAL A 42 -19.46 35.06 5.52
CA VAL A 42 -19.97 33.74 5.17
C VAL A 42 -18.86 32.76 5.52
N SER A 43 -19.05 32.06 6.63
CA SER A 43 -18.18 30.96 7.03
C SER A 43 -18.08 30.02 5.84
N ALA A 44 -16.87 29.80 5.33
CA ALA A 44 -16.58 28.64 4.53
C ALA A 44 -16.86 27.42 5.42
N GLY A 45 -18.11 26.97 5.41
CA GLY A 45 -18.54 25.70 5.96
C GLY A 45 -17.81 24.54 5.26
N PRO A 46 -17.98 23.32 5.74
CA PRO A 46 -16.94 22.31 5.89
C PRO A 46 -16.53 21.65 4.56
N VAL A 47 -15.98 22.39 3.60
CA VAL A 47 -15.45 21.83 2.36
C VAL A 47 -14.30 20.84 2.62
N SER A 48 -13.51 21.07 3.67
CA SER A 48 -12.46 20.16 4.14
C SER A 48 -12.99 18.84 4.73
N SER A 49 -14.18 18.84 5.33
CA SER A 49 -14.82 17.61 5.82
C SER A 49 -15.42 16.78 4.68
N VAL A 50 -15.87 17.44 3.61
CA VAL A 50 -16.37 16.77 2.40
C VAL A 50 -15.20 16.17 1.61
N ASP A 51 -14.07 16.87 1.47
CA ASP A 51 -12.83 16.32 0.89
C ASP A 51 -12.33 15.09 1.66
N SER A 52 -12.43 15.10 2.98
CA SER A 52 -12.07 13.96 3.83
C SER A 52 -13.00 12.75 3.64
N LEU A 53 -14.28 12.99 3.34
CA LEU A 53 -15.25 11.93 3.00
C LEU A 53 -15.08 11.43 1.55
N LEU A 54 -14.70 12.31 0.62
CA LEU A 54 -14.37 11.96 -0.76
C LEU A 54 -13.09 11.11 -0.84
N ALA A 55 -12.05 11.47 -0.09
CA ALA A 55 -10.82 10.66 0.02
C ALA A 55 -11.07 9.28 0.65
N LEU A 56 -12.09 9.15 1.52
CA LEU A 56 -12.49 7.87 2.09
C LEU A 56 -13.38 7.05 1.14
N GLN A 57 -14.06 7.70 0.20
CA GLN A 57 -14.89 7.08 -0.85
C GLN A 57 -14.12 6.84 -2.15
N GLU A 58 -12.91 7.36 -2.27
CA GLU A 58 -12.03 7.13 -3.41
C GLU A 58 -11.62 5.65 -3.40
N VAL A 59 -12.37 4.84 -4.15
CA VAL A 59 -11.97 3.47 -4.45
C VAL A 59 -10.70 3.57 -5.26
N PRO A 60 -9.54 3.10 -4.75
CA PRO A 60 -8.31 3.14 -5.53
C PRO A 60 -8.57 2.41 -6.85
N ASP A 61 -8.40 3.14 -7.95
CA ASP A 61 -8.63 2.61 -9.27
C ASP A 61 -7.73 1.39 -9.46
N ALA A 62 -8.35 0.21 -9.55
CA ALA A 62 -7.65 -1.07 -9.71
C ALA A 62 -6.74 -1.07 -10.96
N THR A 63 -7.02 -0.20 -11.94
CA THR A 63 -6.18 -0.06 -13.13
C THR A 63 -4.92 0.77 -12.88
N SER A 64 -4.97 1.72 -11.93
CA SER A 64 -3.83 2.57 -11.58
C SER A 64 -2.69 1.81 -10.88
N GLY A 65 -3.01 0.81 -10.06
CA GLY A 65 -2.02 -0.07 -9.44
C GLY A 65 -1.33 -0.97 -10.47
N ARG A 66 -2.12 -1.54 -11.39
CA ARG A 66 -1.63 -2.39 -12.48
C ARG A 66 -0.73 -1.61 -13.44
N SER A 67 -1.10 -0.39 -13.84
CA SER A 67 -0.28 0.41 -14.76
C SER A 67 1.05 0.81 -14.13
N LYS A 68 1.05 1.23 -12.86
CA LYS A 68 2.28 1.52 -12.11
C LYS A 68 3.15 0.27 -11.92
N GLY A 69 2.55 -0.89 -11.72
CA GLY A 69 3.27 -2.17 -11.65
C GLY A 69 3.98 -2.50 -12.96
N ILE A 70 3.30 -2.33 -14.10
CA ILE A 70 3.87 -2.57 -15.43
C ILE A 70 5.03 -1.62 -15.71
N MET A 71 4.88 -0.31 -15.47
CA MET A 71 5.95 0.66 -15.69
C MET A 71 7.21 0.33 -14.88
N ARG A 72 7.05 -0.10 -13.62
CA ARG A 72 8.20 -0.52 -12.78
C ARG A 72 8.84 -1.81 -13.28
N ALA A 73 8.05 -2.75 -13.79
CA ALA A 73 8.56 -3.98 -14.37
C ALA A 73 9.37 -3.70 -15.64
N GLU A 74 8.90 -2.80 -16.50
CA GLU A 74 9.63 -2.36 -17.70
C GLU A 74 10.98 -1.72 -17.33
N ASP A 75 10.98 -0.78 -16.36
CA ASP A 75 12.22 -0.15 -15.88
C ASP A 75 13.22 -1.17 -15.28
N MET A 76 12.74 -2.19 -14.57
CA MET A 76 13.59 -3.28 -14.09
C MET A 76 14.20 -4.10 -15.23
N LEU A 77 13.40 -4.41 -16.25
CA LEU A 77 13.85 -5.16 -17.43
C LEU A 77 14.92 -4.37 -18.20
N ASP A 78 14.73 -3.06 -18.35
CA ASP A 78 15.72 -2.19 -19.00
C ASP A 78 17.06 -2.18 -18.26
N HIS A 79 17.05 -2.13 -16.92
CA HIS A 79 18.27 -2.26 -16.12
C HIS A 79 18.98 -3.60 -16.31
N LEU A 80 18.22 -4.70 -16.41
CA LEU A 80 18.78 -6.04 -16.66
C LEU A 80 19.37 -6.15 -18.08
N ASP A 81 18.72 -5.54 -19.07
CA ASP A 81 19.22 -5.52 -20.45
C ASP A 81 20.48 -4.67 -20.61
N ASP A 82 20.58 -3.54 -19.91
CA ASP A 82 21.82 -2.75 -19.85
C ASP A 82 22.98 -3.56 -19.28
N ILE A 83 22.74 -4.33 -18.21
CA ILE A 83 23.74 -5.21 -17.61
C ILE A 83 24.15 -6.29 -18.61
N ARG A 84 23.17 -6.92 -19.27
CA ARG A 84 23.40 -7.93 -20.29
C ARG A 84 24.24 -7.39 -21.44
N LEU A 85 23.95 -6.18 -21.93
CA LEU A 85 24.70 -5.54 -23.01
C LEU A 85 26.15 -5.29 -22.59
N GLY A 86 26.37 -4.75 -21.39
CA GLY A 86 27.71 -4.55 -20.83
C GLY A 86 28.51 -5.85 -20.80
N LEU A 87 27.89 -6.93 -20.31
CA LEU A 87 28.51 -8.26 -20.25
C LEU A 87 28.85 -8.81 -21.64
N LEU A 88 27.98 -8.62 -22.63
CA LEU A 88 28.25 -9.00 -24.02
C LEU A 88 29.42 -8.22 -24.64
N MET A 89 29.63 -6.98 -24.19
CA MET A 89 30.78 -6.15 -24.57
C MET A 89 32.06 -6.51 -23.80
N GLY A 90 32.02 -7.49 -22.89
CA GLY A 90 33.15 -7.93 -22.09
C GLY A 90 33.45 -7.04 -20.87
N ALA A 91 32.54 -6.14 -20.50
CA ALA A 91 32.66 -5.27 -19.33
C ALA A 91 31.65 -5.67 -18.26
N ILE A 92 32.02 -5.57 -16.98
CA ILE A 92 31.08 -5.79 -15.87
C ILE A 92 30.60 -4.42 -15.36
N PRO A 93 29.33 -4.04 -15.58
CA PRO A 93 28.85 -2.70 -15.26
C PRO A 93 28.51 -2.57 -13.77
N ILE A 94 29.53 -2.32 -12.94
CA ILE A 94 29.42 -2.21 -11.47
C ILE A 94 28.38 -1.18 -11.02
N SER A 95 28.34 -0.02 -11.68
CA SER A 95 27.36 1.03 -11.37
C SER A 95 25.92 0.55 -11.60
N LYS A 96 25.67 -0.15 -12.70
CA LYS A 96 24.36 -0.71 -13.03
C LYS A 96 23.96 -1.84 -12.08
N LEU A 97 24.90 -2.71 -11.68
CA LEU A 97 24.65 -3.72 -10.65
C LEU A 97 24.27 -3.08 -9.30
N THR A 98 24.93 -1.98 -8.93
CA THR A 98 24.62 -1.25 -7.70
C THR A 98 23.22 -0.62 -7.76
N SER A 99 22.89 0.02 -8.89
CA SER A 99 21.55 0.57 -9.13
C SER A 99 20.47 -0.52 -9.10
N LEU A 100 20.73 -1.68 -9.73
CA LEU A 100 19.80 -2.81 -9.74
C LEU A 100 19.46 -3.27 -8.31
N VAL A 101 20.44 -3.38 -7.42
CA VAL A 101 20.20 -3.76 -6.02
C VAL A 101 19.29 -2.76 -5.31
N GLN A 102 19.47 -1.46 -5.54
CA GLN A 102 18.58 -0.43 -4.95
C GLN A 102 17.16 -0.53 -5.51
N VAL A 103 17.02 -0.63 -6.83
CA VAL A 103 15.71 -0.76 -7.49
C VAL A 103 14.96 -2.01 -7.01
N VAL A 104 15.64 -3.14 -6.85
CA VAL A 104 15.05 -4.37 -6.32
C VAL A 104 14.55 -4.17 -4.89
N LYS A 105 15.34 -3.53 -4.02
CA LYS A 105 14.93 -3.25 -2.64
C LYS A 105 13.69 -2.37 -2.56
N ASP A 106 13.66 -1.27 -3.32
CA ASP A 106 12.52 -0.34 -3.35
C ASP A 106 11.23 -0.99 -3.87
N GLN A 107 11.36 -1.94 -4.80
CA GLN A 107 10.22 -2.65 -5.36
C GLN A 107 9.67 -3.74 -4.43
N ARG A 108 10.51 -4.41 -3.63
CA ARG A 108 10.06 -5.47 -2.70
C ARG A 108 9.00 -4.98 -1.71
N ASP A 109 9.14 -3.76 -1.20
CA ASP A 109 8.19 -3.17 -0.24
C ASP A 109 6.78 -2.92 -0.84
N GLN A 110 6.65 -3.01 -2.17
CA GLN A 110 5.44 -2.67 -2.91
C GLN A 110 4.80 -3.88 -3.64
N VAL A 111 5.30 -5.10 -3.40
CA VAL A 111 4.88 -6.32 -4.10
C VAL A 111 4.09 -7.25 -3.19
N ASP A 112 2.83 -7.51 -3.54
CA ASP A 112 1.95 -8.45 -2.82
C ASP A 112 2.00 -9.89 -3.40
N ASP A 113 2.51 -10.07 -4.63
CA ASP A 113 2.59 -11.39 -5.28
C ASP A 113 3.82 -12.17 -4.77
N PRO A 114 3.63 -13.32 -4.08
CA PRO A 114 4.74 -14.11 -3.55
C PRO A 114 5.66 -14.68 -4.63
N ARG A 115 5.16 -14.92 -5.85
CA ARG A 115 6.00 -15.39 -6.95
C ARG A 115 6.94 -14.30 -7.44
N LEU A 116 6.43 -13.07 -7.56
CA LEU A 116 7.23 -11.92 -7.95
C LEU A 116 8.27 -11.60 -6.88
N ALA A 117 7.88 -11.64 -5.60
CA ALA A 117 8.81 -11.46 -4.48
C ALA A 117 9.97 -12.47 -4.55
N SER A 118 9.70 -13.76 -4.78
CA SER A 118 10.74 -14.78 -4.93
C SER A 118 11.72 -14.48 -6.07
N VAL A 119 11.24 -13.97 -7.21
CA VAL A 119 12.11 -13.61 -8.34
C VAL A 119 12.98 -12.40 -7.98
N LEU A 120 12.42 -11.41 -7.30
CA LEU A 120 13.17 -10.25 -6.81
C LEU A 120 14.27 -10.67 -5.83
N ASP A 121 14.00 -11.63 -4.93
CA ASP A 121 14.99 -12.19 -4.00
C ASP A 121 16.16 -12.85 -4.74
N GLU A 122 15.87 -13.64 -5.76
CA GLU A 122 16.90 -14.29 -6.58
C GLU A 122 17.77 -13.27 -7.33
N ILE A 123 17.16 -12.20 -7.85
CA ILE A 123 17.87 -11.11 -8.51
C ILE A 123 18.77 -10.38 -7.51
N GLU A 124 18.26 -10.03 -6.33
CA GLU A 124 19.01 -9.34 -5.28
C GLU A 124 20.24 -10.16 -4.86
N VAL A 125 20.05 -11.44 -4.53
CA VAL A 125 21.13 -12.32 -4.09
C VAL A 125 22.20 -12.44 -5.17
N ARG A 126 21.80 -12.62 -6.44
CA ARG A 126 22.76 -12.73 -7.53
C ARG A 126 23.52 -11.42 -7.73
N ALA A 127 22.84 -10.27 -7.76
CA ALA A 127 23.49 -8.97 -7.92
C ALA A 127 24.45 -8.65 -6.76
N ALA A 128 24.04 -8.96 -5.52
CA ALA A 128 24.88 -8.83 -4.33
C ALA A 128 26.14 -9.69 -4.42
N VAL A 129 26.01 -10.96 -4.83
CA VAL A 129 27.15 -11.86 -5.02
C VAL A 129 28.08 -11.37 -6.13
N GLU A 130 27.55 -10.87 -7.24
CA GLU A 130 28.38 -10.30 -8.31
C GLU A 130 29.13 -9.05 -7.84
N LEU A 131 28.48 -8.15 -7.09
CA LEU A 131 29.17 -7.00 -6.49
C LEU A 131 30.25 -7.45 -5.49
N ALA A 132 29.97 -8.47 -4.68
CA ALA A 132 30.92 -9.00 -3.70
C ALA A 132 32.14 -9.63 -4.36
N LYS A 133 31.96 -10.36 -5.48
CA LYS A 133 33.06 -10.91 -6.29
C LYS A 133 34.00 -9.82 -6.81
N LEU A 134 33.49 -8.61 -7.02
CA LEU A 134 34.24 -7.47 -7.51
C LEU A 134 34.79 -6.58 -6.37
N GLY A 135 34.51 -6.91 -5.11
CA GLY A 135 34.91 -6.10 -3.96
C GLY A 135 34.11 -4.80 -3.78
N HIS A 136 32.91 -4.72 -4.36
CA HIS A 136 32.06 -3.53 -4.37
C HIS A 136 30.73 -3.71 -3.61
N TYR A 137 30.66 -4.67 -2.70
CA TYR A 137 29.50 -4.89 -1.83
C TYR A 137 29.76 -4.28 -0.45
N ASN A 138 29.09 -3.17 -0.13
CA ASN A 138 29.15 -2.46 1.15
C ASN A 138 27.75 -2.37 1.78
#